data_AF-A0AAV6ANT0-F1
#
_entry.id   AF-A0AAV6ANT0-F1
#
_cell.length_a   1.000
_cell.length_b   1.000
_cell.length_c   1.000
_cell.angle_alpha   90.00
_cell.angle_beta   90.00
_cell.angle_gamma   90.00
#
_symmetry.space_group_name_H-M   'P 1'
#
loop_
_entity.id
_entity.type
_entity.pdbx_description
1 polymer ?
#
loop_
_entity_poly.entity_id
_entity_poly.type
_entity_poly.pdbx_seq_one_letter_code
_entity_poly.pdbx_strand_id
1 'polypeptide(L)' 'MNLEQSHTQPRAAYSINEFCEAHGVSRATYYNWQKAGVGPREMEVIGRKLISVEAAADWRREREAAAASAKDEAA' A
#
# COMPACT_ATOMS: atom_id res chain seq x y z
N MET A 1 21.04 3.68 34.95
CA MET A 1 20.73 3.80 33.52
C MET A 1 19.30 3.34 33.31
N ASN A 2 18.38 4.26 33.03
CA ASN A 2 17.00 3.91 32.68
C ASN A 2 16.89 4.05 31.16
N LEU A 3 16.81 2.93 30.43
CA LEU A 3 16.58 2.93 29.00
C LEU A 3 15.07 3.10 28.80
N GLU A 4 14.61 4.33 28.62
CA GLU A 4 13.24 4.61 28.22
C GLU A 4 12.99 3.93 26.87
N GLN A 5 12.31 2.79 26.91
CA GLN A 5 11.93 2.06 25.71
C GLN A 5 10.75 2.78 25.08
N SER A 6 11.04 3.60 24.07
CA SER A 6 10.04 4.15 23.16
C SER A 6 9.33 3.00 22.45
N HIS A 7 8.17 2.59 22.96
CA HIS A 7 7.31 1.61 22.29
C HIS A 7 6.56 2.28 21.13
N THR A 8 7.23 2.41 19.99
CA THR A 8 6.54 2.66 18.72
C THR A 8 5.87 1.35 18.29
N GLN A 9 4.57 1.25 18.51
CA GLN A 9 3.76 0.17 17.94
C GLN A 9 3.75 0.32 16.41
N PRO A 10 4.04 -0.76 15.66
CA PRO A 10 3.96 -0.73 14.21
C PRO A 10 2.52 -0.47 13.76
N ARG A 11 2.38 0.22 12.64
CA ARG A 11 1.08 0.57 12.07
C ARG A 11 0.40 -0.70 11.56
N ALA A 12 -0.90 -0.85 11.83
CA ALA A 12 -1.69 -1.98 11.32
C ALA A 12 -2.42 -1.65 10.01
N ALA A 13 -2.73 -0.38 9.78
CA ALA A 13 -3.39 0.08 8.56
C ALA A 13 -3.03 1.53 8.23
N TYR A 14 -3.21 1.88 6.96
CA TYR A 14 -3.04 3.21 6.39
C TYR A 14 -4.41 3.76 5.97
N SER A 15 -4.64 5.05 6.14
CA SER A 15 -5.56 5.78 5.26
C SER A 15 -4.97 5.88 3.86
N ILE A 16 -5.79 6.25 2.87
CA ILE A 16 -5.31 6.49 1.49
C ILE A 16 -4.17 7.52 1.47
N ASN A 17 -4.25 8.58 2.27
CA ASN A 17 -3.20 9.60 2.34
C ASN A 17 -1.88 9.03 2.86
N GLU A 18 -1.94 8.26 3.94
CA GLU A 18 -0.75 7.67 4.56
C GLU A 18 -0.13 6.59 3.66
N PHE A 19 -0.96 5.84 2.94
CA PHE A 19 -0.49 4.91 1.92
C PHE A 19 0.24 5.65 0.79
N CYS A 20 -0.35 6.75 0.32
CA CYS A 20 0.24 7.58 -0.73
C CYS A 20 1.61 8.14 -0.32
N GLU A 21 1.71 8.67 0.91
CA GLU A 21 2.96 9.18 1.48
C GLU A 21 4.00 8.06 1.62
N ALA A 22 3.63 6.92 2.21
CA ALA A 22 4.54 5.79 2.45
C ALA A 22 5.10 5.16 1.16
N HIS A 23 4.40 5.29 0.03
CA HIS A 23 4.81 4.71 -1.26
C HIS A 23 5.23 5.77 -2.29
N GLY A 24 5.29 7.06 -1.91
CA GLY A 24 5.72 8.14 -2.79
C GLY A 24 4.81 8.38 -4.01
N VAL A 25 3.49 8.18 -3.85
CA VAL A 25 2.51 8.28 -4.94
C VAL A 25 1.51 9.39 -4.67
N SER A 26 1.01 10.02 -5.74
CA SER A 26 -0.06 11.01 -5.59
C SER A 26 -1.41 10.32 -5.34
N ARG A 27 -2.33 11.01 -4.66
CA ARG A 27 -3.73 10.55 -4.54
C ARG A 27 -4.39 10.31 -5.90
N ALA A 28 -4.10 11.15 -6.89
CA ALA A 28 -4.65 11.00 -8.23
C ALA A 28 -4.19 9.67 -8.86
N THR A 29 -2.90 9.36 -8.73
CA THR A 29 -2.32 8.08 -9.16
C THR A 29 -3.00 6.91 -8.47
N TYR A 30 -3.20 6.98 -7.15
CA TYR A 30 -3.92 5.96 -6.38
C TYR A 30 -5.33 5.70 -6.94
N TYR A 31 -6.12 6.75 -7.16
CA TYR A 31 -7.48 6.57 -7.68
C TYR A 31 -7.50 6.07 -9.13
N ASN A 32 -6.50 6.42 -9.94
CA ASN A 32 -6.35 5.86 -11.28
C ASN A 32 -6.07 4.34 -11.21
N TRP A 33 -5.22 3.89 -10.29
CA TRP A 33 -4.98 2.47 -10.08
C TRP A 33 -6.20 1.72 -9.56
N GLN A 34 -6.94 2.31 -8.62
CA GLN A 34 -8.20 1.70 -8.15
C GLN A 34 -9.22 1.57 -9.28
N LYS A 35 -9.38 2.60 -10.12
CA LYS A 35 -10.24 2.51 -11.30
C LYS A 35 -9.77 1.45 -12.31
N ALA A 36 -8.46 1.30 -12.46
CA ALA A 36 -7.85 0.30 -13.33
C ALA A 36 -7.82 -1.11 -12.71
N GLY A 37 -8.29 -1.29 -11.46
CA GLY A 37 -8.31 -2.59 -10.78
C GLY A 37 -6.93 -3.10 -10.36
N VAL A 38 -5.93 -2.23 -10.27
CA VAL A 38 -4.53 -2.58 -9.94
C VAL A 38 -4.02 -1.87 -8.68
N GLY A 39 -4.92 -1.24 -7.92
CA GLY A 39 -4.62 -0.64 -6.63
C GLY A 39 -4.67 -1.68 -5.49
N PRO A 40 -4.22 -1.31 -4.28
CA PRO A 40 -4.26 -2.20 -3.14
C PRO A 40 -5.70 -2.48 -2.71
N ARG A 41 -5.90 -3.62 -2.05
CA ARG A 41 -7.20 -3.95 -1.44
C ARG A 41 -7.55 -2.94 -0.34
N GLU A 42 -8.76 -2.42 -0.40
CA GLU A 42 -9.32 -1.48 0.57
C GLU A 42 -10.27 -2.23 1.53
N MET A 43 -10.29 -1.82 2.79
CA MET A 43 -11.37 -2.13 3.72
C MET A 43 -12.18 -0.87 4.02
N GLU A 44 -13.50 -1.00 4.17
CA GLU A 44 -14.38 0.09 4.57
C GLU A 44 -14.82 -0.11 6.02
N VAL A 45 -14.49 0.86 6.89
CA VAL A 45 -14.83 0.84 8.31
C VAL A 45 -15.53 2.15 8.66
N ILE A 46 -16.85 2.09 8.86
CA ILE A 46 -17.69 3.24 9.24
C ILE A 46 -17.42 4.44 8.31
N GLY A 47 -17.48 4.22 7.00
CA GLY A 47 -17.29 5.26 5.97
C GLY A 47 -15.83 5.69 5.73
N ARG A 48 -14.85 5.04 6.36
CA ARG A 48 -13.43 5.27 6.10
C ARG A 48 -12.84 4.13 5.28
N LYS A 49 -12.13 4.49 4.21
CA LYS A 49 -11.29 3.55 3.46
C LYS A 49 -9.92 3.43 4.11
N LEU A 50 -9.56 2.22 4.50
CA LEU A 50 -8.28 1.86 5.07
C LEU A 50 -7.61 0.76 4.23
N ILE A 51 -6.30 0.69 4.31
CA ILE A 51 -5.46 -0.30 3.63
C ILE A 51 -4.62 -0.97 4.71
N SER A 52 -4.82 -2.26 4.97
CA SER A 52 -3.96 -2.96 5.93
C SER A 52 -2.53 -3.05 5.45
N VAL A 53 -1.58 -3.25 6.37
CA VAL A 53 -0.18 -3.45 5.98
C VAL A 53 0.00 -4.69 5.10
N GLU A 54 -0.83 -5.70 5.29
CA GLU A 54 -0.86 -6.91 4.48
C GLU A 54 -1.37 -6.63 3.07
N ALA A 55 -2.45 -5.84 2.92
CA ALA A 55 -2.95 -5.43 1.61
C ALA A 55 -1.94 -4.57 0.85
N ALA A 56 -1.22 -3.69 1.54
CA ALA A 56 -0.12 -2.93 0.94
C ALA A 56 1.05 -3.84 0.50
N ALA A 57 1.37 -4.88 1.28
CA ALA A 57 2.43 -5.83 0.94
C ALA A 57 2.05 -6.73 -0.24
N ASP A 58 0.81 -7.20 -0.28
CA ASP A 58 0.22 -7.96 -1.39
C ASP A 58 0.32 -7.17 -2.69
N TRP A 59 -0.14 -5.91 -2.67
CA TRP A 59 -0.06 -5.01 -3.80
C TRP A 59 1.37 -4.83 -4.33
N ARG A 60 2.37 -4.62 -3.45
CA ARG A 60 3.77 -4.51 -3.89
C ARG A 60 4.22 -5.76 -4.64
N ARG A 61 3.89 -6.95 -4.14
CA ARG A 61 4.23 -8.22 -4.79
C ARG A 61 3.55 -8.36 -6.14
N GLU A 62 2.28 -7.98 -6.25
CA GLU A 62 1.54 -8.00 -7.52
C GLU A 62 2.18 -7.05 -8.56
N ARG A 63 2.60 -5.85 -8.13
CA ARG A 63 3.29 -4.89 -9.00
C ARG A 63 4.68 -5.37 -9.43
N GLU A 64 5.43 -5.98 -8.53
CA GLU A 64 6.73 -6.59 -8.81
C GLU A 64 6.60 -7.77 -9.78
N ALA A 65 5.62 -8.65 -9.57
CA ALA A 65 5.35 -9.79 -10.44
C ALA A 65 4.92 -9.34 -11.84
N ALA A 66 3.99 -8.37 -11.96
CA ALA A 66 3.59 -7.83 -13.25
C ALA A 66 4.77 -7.18 -14.00
N ALA A 67 5.66 -6.49 -13.29
CA ALA A 67 6.86 -5.91 -13.89
C ALA A 67 7.89 -6.99 -14.31
N ALA A 68 7.94 -8.14 -13.62
CA ALA A 68 8.78 -9.27 -14.01
C ALA A 68 8.22 -9.98 -15.25
N SER A 69 6.92 -10.24 -15.31
CA SER A 69 6.28 -10.87 -16.47
C SER A 69 6.38 -10.01 -17.74
N ALA A 70 6.28 -8.68 -17.61
CA ALA A 70 6.48 -7.77 -18.74
C ALA A 70 7.92 -7.78 -19.28
N LYS A 71 8.92 -8.18 -18.48
CA LYS A 71 10.31 -8.29 -18.93
C LYS A 71 10.59 -9.60 -19.66
N ASP A 72 9.89 -10.67 -19.32
CA ASP A 72 10.06 -12.00 -19.94
C ASP A 72 9.43 -12.05 -21.35
N GLU A 73 8.29 -11.40 -21.56
CA GLU A 73 7.62 -11.34 -22.87
C GLU A 73 8.33 -10.43 -23.89
N ALA A 74 9.25 -9.58 -23.43
CA ALA A 74 10.02 -8.65 -24.27
C ALA A 74 11.42 -9.17 -24.66
N ALA A 75 11.81 -10.37 -24.20
CA ALA A 75 13.09 -11.02 -24.46
C ALA A 75 12.96 -12.14 -25.50
#